data_AF-A0A9E3ML08-F1
#
_entry.id   AF-A0A9E3ML08-F1
#
_cell.length_a   1.000
_cell.length_b   1.000
_cell.length_c   1.000
_cell.angle_alpha   90.00
_cell.angle_beta   90.00
_cell.angle_gamma   90.00
#
_symmetry.space_group_name_H-M   'P 1'
#
loop_
_entity.id
_entity.type
_entity.pdbx_description
1 polymer ?
#
loop_
_entity_poly.entity_id
_entity_poly.type
_entity_poly.pdbx_seq_one_letter_code
_entity_poly.pdbx_strand_id
1 'polypeptide(L)'
;MSTASQSADPRAEQAHGLFHDALADWTNDDVLQTKEARAALRARHPASLRVLDWPELRALFAKYDPPATRHSQRDRRLGLLSVAVAALGLGLAALSPLAVRVGPVIEVVAAALVLAGLAIMAVHRFGAASKARALAHRFAAERARALYFQAVVNNLDLASRAIADDEALGQWKAARARLLADLPQPDDLAALIPQLAGPVGDDAEAWVSPAWSAAPEPPQPSAELDLLLSLLRGQRLNTQIDYVERKLSASLGAPGQRAAVVRWLRRLLRGAAVAAAVVAVALVAAMGRAPRDPDVKLALEVAVGAIVAAAALSVVNDDRLLGRDAARYAAYLAALSNARARFDTGGPAEKLAALREVETICYRDLRAFVGGHWRSG
;
A
#
# COMPACT_ATOMS: atom_id res chain seq x y z
N MET A 1 30.26 1.16 -14.82
CA MET A 1 29.28 0.38 -15.62
C MET A 1 27.88 0.78 -15.17
N SER A 2 27.18 1.58 -15.97
CA SER A 2 25.82 2.06 -15.71
C SER A 2 24.84 1.00 -16.22
N THR A 3 24.36 0.12 -15.35
CA THR A 3 23.24 -0.74 -15.70
C THR A 3 21.97 0.09 -15.64
N ALA A 4 21.38 0.29 -16.81
CA ALA A 4 19.99 0.62 -16.95
C ALA A 4 19.18 -0.27 -15.99
N SER A 5 18.66 0.33 -14.92
CA SER A 5 17.28 0.05 -14.56
C SER A 5 16.54 0.06 -15.89
N GLN A 6 15.80 -0.99 -16.23
CA GLN A 6 14.81 -0.89 -17.27
C GLN A 6 13.84 0.19 -16.78
N SER A 7 14.17 1.47 -17.00
CA SER A 7 13.21 2.53 -16.98
C SER A 7 12.19 2.04 -17.98
N ALA A 8 10.99 1.75 -17.51
CA ALA A 8 9.87 1.49 -18.39
C ALA A 8 9.95 2.51 -19.53
N ASP A 9 9.86 2.04 -20.77
CA ASP A 9 9.89 2.92 -21.93
C ASP A 9 8.95 4.11 -21.62
N PRO A 10 9.44 5.35 -21.53
CA PRO A 10 8.59 6.48 -21.14
C PRO A 10 7.41 6.65 -22.09
N ARG A 11 7.48 6.08 -23.31
CA ARG A 11 6.34 5.99 -24.24
C ARG A 11 5.33 4.91 -23.86
N ALA A 12 5.77 3.78 -23.29
CA ALA A 12 4.88 2.76 -22.73
C ALA A 12 4.17 3.29 -21.47
N GLU A 13 4.86 4.05 -20.61
CA GLU A 13 4.23 4.73 -19.46
C GLU A 13 3.22 5.80 -19.90
N GLN A 14 3.50 6.56 -20.96
CA GLN A 14 2.55 7.54 -21.52
C GLN A 14 1.32 6.91 -22.20
N ALA A 15 1.42 5.67 -22.67
CA ALA A 15 0.31 4.96 -23.32
C ALA A 15 -0.72 4.40 -22.32
N HIS A 16 -0.42 4.41 -21.02
CA HIS A 16 -1.33 3.95 -19.99
C HIS A 16 -2.20 5.11 -19.52
N GLY A 17 -3.48 5.11 -19.94
CA GLY A 17 -4.42 6.20 -19.69
C GLY A 17 -4.53 6.61 -18.21
N LEU A 18 -5.04 7.83 -17.97
CA LEU A 18 -5.12 8.51 -16.66
C LEU A 18 -5.56 7.64 -15.45
N PHE A 19 -6.33 6.58 -15.67
CA PHE A 19 -6.88 5.68 -14.64
C PHE A 19 -6.07 4.41 -14.37
N HIS A 20 -4.93 4.21 -15.04
CA HIS A 20 -4.10 3.03 -14.85
C HIS A 20 -3.54 2.97 -13.41
N ASP A 21 -3.57 1.78 -12.80
CA ASP A 21 -2.87 1.52 -11.54
C ASP A 21 -1.39 1.34 -11.87
N ALA A 22 -0.53 2.28 -11.48
CA ALA A 22 0.91 2.28 -11.79
C ALA A 22 1.67 1.05 -11.27
N LEU A 23 0.99 0.18 -10.52
CA LEU A 23 1.51 -1.09 -10.02
C LEU A 23 0.76 -2.31 -10.54
N ALA A 24 -0.10 -2.17 -11.55
CA ALA A 24 -0.84 -3.30 -12.12
C ALA A 24 0.10 -4.38 -12.69
N ASP A 25 1.25 -3.96 -13.21
CA ASP A 25 2.32 -4.78 -13.78
C ASP A 25 3.49 -5.02 -12.79
N TRP A 26 3.43 -4.45 -11.59
CA TRP A 26 4.53 -4.53 -10.63
C TRP A 26 4.65 -5.92 -10.04
N THR A 27 5.65 -6.67 -10.48
CA THR A 27 6.08 -7.90 -9.80
C THR A 27 7.12 -7.52 -8.76
N ASN A 28 6.77 -7.62 -7.48
CA ASN A 28 7.75 -7.36 -6.41
C ASN A 28 8.71 -8.55 -6.29
N ASP A 29 9.72 -8.55 -7.16
CA ASP A 29 10.69 -9.65 -7.31
C ASP A 29 11.98 -9.45 -6.51
N ASP A 30 11.96 -8.56 -5.52
CA ASP A 30 13.10 -8.29 -4.64
C ASP A 30 13.62 -9.55 -3.93
N VAL A 31 12.74 -10.51 -3.62
CA VAL A 31 13.06 -11.84 -3.05
C VAL A 31 13.13 -12.97 -4.09
N LEU A 32 13.31 -12.64 -5.37
CA LEU A 32 13.39 -13.61 -6.47
C LEU A 32 12.15 -14.54 -6.53
N GLN A 33 10.96 -13.96 -6.40
CA GLN A 33 9.70 -14.70 -6.33
C GLN A 33 9.38 -15.38 -7.67
N THR A 34 9.48 -14.65 -8.78
CA THR A 34 9.16 -15.17 -10.12
C THR A 34 10.27 -16.06 -10.71
N LYS A 35 9.89 -16.91 -11.67
CA LYS A 35 10.86 -17.74 -12.41
C LYS A 35 11.75 -16.87 -13.29
N GLU A 36 11.18 -15.80 -13.82
CA GLU A 36 11.77 -14.83 -14.73
C GLU A 36 12.87 -14.05 -14.01
N ALA A 37 12.63 -13.55 -12.79
CA ALA A 37 13.66 -12.89 -11.98
C ALA A 37 14.84 -13.82 -11.67
N ARG A 38 14.58 -15.09 -11.35
CA ARG A 38 15.64 -16.10 -11.14
C ARG A 38 16.40 -16.41 -12.42
N ALA A 39 15.72 -16.53 -13.56
CA ALA A 39 16.35 -16.78 -14.84
C ALA A 39 17.24 -15.59 -15.26
N ALA A 40 16.77 -14.36 -15.06
CA ALA A 40 17.53 -13.14 -15.32
C ALA A 40 18.77 -13.04 -14.43
N LEU A 41 18.66 -13.34 -13.13
CA LEU A 41 19.81 -13.38 -12.23
C LEU A 41 20.78 -14.49 -12.62
N ARG A 42 20.28 -15.69 -12.96
CA ARG A 42 21.11 -16.83 -13.40
C ARG A 42 21.94 -16.48 -14.64
N ALA A 43 21.34 -15.80 -15.61
CA ALA A 43 22.00 -15.45 -16.86
C ALA A 43 23.13 -14.44 -16.66
N ARG A 44 23.01 -13.54 -15.68
CA ARG A 44 24.01 -12.48 -15.43
C ARG A 44 25.04 -12.86 -14.38
N HIS A 45 24.61 -13.50 -13.29
CA HIS A 45 25.41 -13.79 -12.11
C HIS A 45 25.07 -15.20 -11.55
N PRO A 46 25.45 -16.28 -12.25
CA PRO A 46 25.08 -17.65 -11.88
C PRO A 46 25.59 -18.05 -10.49
N ALA A 47 26.77 -17.60 -10.10
CA ALA A 47 27.35 -17.86 -8.77
C ALA A 47 26.52 -17.22 -7.64
N SER A 48 26.12 -15.95 -7.81
CA SER A 48 25.31 -15.23 -6.82
C SER A 48 23.92 -15.83 -6.61
N LEU A 49 23.36 -16.49 -7.63
CA LEU A 49 22.08 -17.19 -7.49
C LEU A 49 22.15 -18.30 -6.42
N ARG A 50 23.30 -18.97 -6.25
CA ARG A 50 23.46 -20.04 -5.23
C ARG A 50 23.34 -19.48 -3.80
N VAL A 51 23.70 -18.22 -3.61
CA VAL A 51 23.66 -17.49 -2.34
C VAL A 51 22.30 -16.83 -2.12
N LEU A 52 21.76 -16.17 -3.15
CA LEU A 52 20.54 -15.38 -3.06
C LEU A 52 19.25 -16.20 -3.22
N ASP A 53 19.27 -17.31 -3.98
CA ASP A 53 18.09 -18.15 -4.10
C ASP A 53 17.78 -18.82 -2.75
N TRP A 54 16.56 -18.61 -2.25
CA TRP A 54 16.07 -19.13 -0.99
C TRP A 54 14.67 -19.74 -1.16
N PRO A 55 14.57 -20.98 -1.68
CA PRO A 55 13.29 -21.59 -2.04
C PRO A 55 12.34 -21.77 -0.85
N GLU A 56 12.86 -22.09 0.34
CA GLU A 56 12.07 -22.30 1.56
C GLU A 56 11.38 -20.99 2.00
N LEU A 57 12.13 -19.89 2.05
CA LEU A 57 11.56 -18.57 2.38
C LEU A 57 10.56 -18.12 1.31
N ARG A 58 10.84 -18.35 0.03
CA ARG A 58 9.90 -18.02 -1.05
C ARG A 58 8.60 -18.80 -0.94
N ALA A 59 8.66 -20.08 -0.60
CA ALA A 59 7.46 -20.89 -0.35
C ALA A 59 6.64 -20.33 0.81
N LEU A 60 7.31 -19.88 1.87
CA LEU A 60 6.67 -19.21 3.02
C LEU A 60 6.03 -17.87 2.62
N PHE A 61 6.75 -17.03 1.86
CA PHE A 61 6.23 -15.77 1.35
C PHE A 61 4.99 -15.98 0.48
N ALA A 62 5.01 -16.99 -0.41
CA ALA A 62 3.88 -17.35 -1.25
C ALA A 62 2.65 -17.86 -0.46
N LYS A 63 2.83 -18.34 0.78
CA LYS A 63 1.73 -18.67 1.69
C LYS A 63 1.06 -17.42 2.26
N TYR A 64 1.82 -16.35 2.51
CA TYR A 64 1.35 -15.17 3.24
C TYR A 64 0.83 -14.04 2.33
N ASP A 65 1.44 -13.81 1.18
CA ASP A 65 1.12 -12.67 0.32
C ASP A 65 -0.25 -12.75 -0.38
N PRO A 66 -0.70 -13.91 -0.93
CA PRO A 66 -2.01 -13.99 -1.61
C PRO A 66 -3.22 -13.72 -0.69
N PRO A 67 -3.30 -14.23 0.55
CA PRO A 67 -4.37 -13.86 1.47
C PRO A 67 -4.44 -12.36 1.75
N ALA A 68 -3.29 -11.71 1.95
CA ALA A 68 -3.22 -10.27 2.21
C ALA A 68 -3.71 -9.44 1.02
N THR A 69 -3.28 -9.79 -0.20
CA THR A 69 -3.67 -9.08 -1.43
C THR A 69 -5.15 -9.28 -1.77
N ARG A 70 -5.69 -10.50 -1.62
CA ARG A 70 -7.11 -10.81 -1.85
C ARG A 70 -8.03 -9.99 -0.94
N HIS A 71 -7.67 -9.81 0.33
CA HIS A 71 -8.47 -9.00 1.25
C HIS A 71 -8.50 -7.54 0.79
N SER A 72 -7.35 -6.94 0.48
CA SER A 72 -7.29 -5.55 -0.02
C SER A 72 -8.12 -5.36 -1.29
N GLN A 73 -8.09 -6.33 -2.22
CA GLN A 73 -8.90 -6.28 -3.44
C GLN A 73 -10.41 -6.39 -3.14
N ARG A 74 -10.81 -7.32 -2.27
CA ARG A 74 -12.21 -7.49 -1.86
C ARG A 74 -12.75 -6.23 -1.20
N ASP A 75 -11.98 -5.66 -0.27
CA ASP A 75 -12.36 -4.45 0.47
C ASP A 75 -12.53 -3.26 -0.47
N ARG A 76 -11.62 -3.08 -1.44
CA ARG A 76 -11.76 -2.06 -2.48
C ARG A 76 -13.04 -2.27 -3.29
N ARG A 77 -13.32 -3.50 -3.72
CA ARG A 77 -14.54 -3.83 -4.49
C ARG A 77 -15.81 -3.57 -3.69
N LEU A 78 -15.85 -3.99 -2.43
CA LEU A 78 -17.01 -3.76 -1.55
C LEU A 78 -17.21 -2.28 -1.25
N GLY A 79 -16.14 -1.53 -0.99
CA GLY A 79 -16.21 -0.08 -0.80
C GLY A 79 -16.67 0.65 -2.07
N LEU A 80 -16.18 0.25 -3.25
CA LEU A 80 -16.66 0.80 -4.52
C LEU A 80 -18.12 0.45 -4.79
N LEU A 81 -18.53 -0.80 -4.53
CA LEU A 81 -19.92 -1.24 -4.67
C LEU A 81 -20.86 -0.48 -3.74
N SER A 82 -20.48 -0.32 -2.47
CA SER A 82 -21.24 0.47 -1.49
C SER A 82 -21.46 1.91 -1.96
N VAL A 83 -20.39 2.57 -2.43
CA VAL A 83 -20.46 3.93 -2.97
C VAL A 83 -21.32 3.99 -4.23
N ALA A 84 -21.16 3.05 -5.16
CA ALA A 84 -21.92 3.01 -6.40
C ALA A 84 -23.42 2.80 -6.14
N VAL A 85 -23.77 1.88 -5.24
CA VAL A 85 -25.16 1.60 -4.84
C VAL A 85 -25.79 2.82 -4.15
N ALA A 86 -25.08 3.45 -3.22
CA ALA A 86 -25.56 4.67 -2.56
C ALA A 86 -25.71 5.84 -3.55
N ALA A 87 -24.75 6.03 -4.46
CA ALA A 87 -24.80 7.07 -5.48
C ALA A 87 -25.96 6.86 -6.46
N LEU A 88 -26.24 5.61 -6.85
CA LEU A 88 -27.40 5.25 -7.68
C LEU A 88 -28.71 5.58 -6.96
N GLY A 89 -28.82 5.24 -5.67
CA GLY A 89 -29.99 5.58 -4.86
C GLY A 89 -30.22 7.10 -4.79
N LEU A 90 -29.17 7.89 -4.56
CA LEU A 90 -29.24 9.34 -4.58
C LEU A 90 -29.61 9.89 -5.97
N GLY A 91 -29.07 9.30 -7.04
CA GLY A 91 -29.42 9.67 -8.41
C GLY A 91 -30.90 9.44 -8.73
N LEU A 92 -31.46 8.30 -8.29
CA LEU A 92 -32.88 8.01 -8.42
C LEU A 92 -33.76 8.95 -7.61
N ALA A 93 -33.35 9.29 -6.37
CA ALA A 93 -34.06 10.25 -5.54
C ALA A 93 -34.16 11.62 -6.24
N ALA A 94 -33.05 12.11 -6.81
CA ALA A 94 -33.02 13.38 -7.53
C ALA A 94 -33.88 13.39 -8.82
N LEU A 95 -34.10 12.23 -9.44
CA LEU A 95 -34.92 12.09 -10.64
C LEU A 95 -36.40 11.78 -10.34
N SER A 96 -36.74 11.42 -9.10
CA SER A 96 -38.12 11.10 -8.68
C SER A 96 -39.15 12.15 -9.09
N PRO A 97 -38.89 13.48 -8.93
CA PRO A 97 -39.87 14.50 -9.30
C PRO A 97 -40.27 14.50 -10.78
N LEU A 98 -39.40 14.00 -11.67
CA LEU A 98 -39.67 13.90 -13.10
C LEU A 98 -40.56 12.70 -13.46
N ALA A 99 -40.67 11.72 -12.56
CA ALA A 99 -41.36 10.47 -12.78
C ALA A 99 -42.79 10.48 -12.21
N VAL A 100 -43.60 11.47 -12.62
CA VAL A 100 -44.91 11.81 -12.02
C VAL A 100 -45.85 10.60 -11.77
N ARG A 101 -45.82 9.56 -12.61
CA ARG A 101 -46.68 8.36 -12.46
C ARG A 101 -46.10 7.26 -11.57
N VAL A 102 -44.79 7.20 -11.38
CA VAL A 102 -44.09 6.13 -10.65
C VAL A 102 -43.19 6.65 -9.52
N GLY A 103 -43.28 7.95 -9.22
CA GLY A 103 -42.47 8.65 -8.21
C GLY A 103 -42.41 7.93 -6.86
N PRO A 104 -43.53 7.52 -6.25
CA PRO A 104 -43.51 6.80 -4.97
C PRO A 104 -42.69 5.51 -5.02
N VAL A 105 -42.75 4.76 -6.13
CA VAL A 105 -41.96 3.53 -6.31
C VAL A 105 -40.48 3.87 -6.45
N ILE A 106 -40.14 4.91 -7.21
CA ILE A 106 -38.75 5.37 -7.37
C ILE A 106 -38.17 5.85 -6.04
N GLU A 107 -38.93 6.56 -5.21
CA GLU A 107 -38.51 7.01 -3.88
C GLU A 107 -38.20 5.84 -2.95
N VAL A 108 -39.06 4.81 -2.93
CA VAL A 108 -38.84 3.58 -2.15
C VAL A 108 -37.59 2.85 -2.63
N VAL A 109 -37.41 2.69 -3.93
CA VAL A 109 -36.21 2.06 -4.52
C VAL A 109 -34.94 2.85 -4.20
N ALA A 110 -35.01 4.18 -4.33
CA ALA A 110 -33.90 5.07 -4.00
C ALA A 110 -33.48 4.94 -2.53
N ALA A 111 -34.45 4.98 -1.61
CA ALA A 111 -34.21 4.78 -0.18
C ALA A 111 -33.62 3.40 0.11
N ALA A 112 -34.17 2.34 -0.49
CA ALA A 112 -33.67 0.98 -0.33
C ALA A 112 -32.21 0.84 -0.81
N LEU A 113 -31.84 1.46 -1.92
CA LEU A 113 -30.47 1.46 -2.43
C LEU A 113 -29.52 2.23 -1.52
N VAL A 114 -29.90 3.41 -1.02
CA VAL A 114 -29.07 4.14 -0.05
C VAL A 114 -28.85 3.30 1.21
N LEU A 115 -29.90 2.70 1.77
CA LEU A 115 -29.81 1.83 2.94
C LEU A 115 -28.94 0.58 2.66
N ALA A 116 -29.08 -0.04 1.49
CA ALA A 116 -28.25 -1.17 1.09
C ALA A 116 -26.76 -0.76 0.98
N GLY A 117 -26.47 0.39 0.38
CA GLY A 117 -25.12 0.93 0.29
C GLY A 117 -24.50 1.16 1.68
N LEU A 118 -25.26 1.73 2.61
CA LEU A 118 -24.86 1.94 4.00
C LEU A 118 -24.68 0.61 4.77
N ALA A 119 -25.56 -0.36 4.55
CA ALA A 119 -25.47 -1.68 5.17
C ALA A 119 -24.22 -2.44 4.71
N ILE A 120 -23.89 -2.40 3.41
CA ILE A 120 -22.64 -2.98 2.87
C ILE A 120 -21.42 -2.31 3.54
N MET A 121 -21.43 -0.98 3.69
CA MET A 121 -20.36 -0.25 4.37
C MET A 121 -20.23 -0.66 5.84
N ALA A 122 -21.35 -0.77 6.55
CA ALA A 122 -21.37 -1.17 7.96
C ALA A 122 -20.84 -2.60 8.16
N VAL A 123 -21.35 -3.58 7.40
CA VAL A 123 -20.87 -4.97 7.45
C VAL A 123 -19.38 -5.06 7.17
N HIS A 124 -18.89 -4.25 6.22
CA HIS A 124 -17.47 -4.19 5.92
C HIS A 124 -16.65 -3.62 7.09
N ARG A 125 -17.15 -2.55 7.73
CA ARG A 125 -16.49 -1.85 8.84
C ARG A 125 -16.39 -2.72 10.10
N PHE A 126 -17.45 -3.47 10.44
CA PHE A 126 -17.47 -4.29 11.65
C PHE A 126 -16.70 -5.62 11.54
N GLY A 127 -16.03 -5.90 10.41
CA GLY A 127 -15.23 -7.09 10.17
C GLY A 127 -13.84 -7.11 10.83
N ALA A 128 -13.70 -6.66 12.08
CA ALA A 128 -12.42 -6.46 12.76
C ALA A 128 -11.52 -7.72 12.74
N ALA A 129 -12.08 -8.91 12.96
CA ALA A 129 -11.32 -10.17 12.91
C ALA A 129 -10.84 -10.55 11.51
N SER A 130 -11.58 -10.18 10.45
CA SER A 130 -11.11 -10.38 9.07
C SER A 130 -9.99 -9.41 8.74
N LYS A 131 -10.09 -8.17 9.21
CA LYS A 131 -9.10 -7.12 9.02
C LYS A 131 -7.79 -7.42 9.76
N ALA A 132 -7.87 -7.85 11.02
CA ALA A 132 -6.72 -8.26 11.81
C ALA A 132 -5.97 -9.40 11.11
N ARG A 133 -6.67 -10.44 10.65
CA ARG A 133 -6.06 -11.54 9.89
C ARG A 133 -5.38 -11.07 8.60
N ALA A 134 -6.01 -10.16 7.86
CA ALA A 134 -5.41 -9.64 6.63
C ALA A 134 -4.16 -8.80 6.89
N LEU A 135 -4.17 -7.95 7.93
CA LEU A 135 -3.00 -7.19 8.36
C LEU A 135 -1.90 -8.10 8.90
N ALA A 136 -2.26 -9.19 9.60
CA ALA A 136 -1.33 -10.20 10.07
C ALA A 136 -0.63 -10.93 8.93
N HIS A 137 -1.37 -11.35 7.89
CA HIS A 137 -0.77 -11.92 6.69
C HIS A 137 0.15 -10.93 5.97
N ARG A 138 -0.25 -9.66 5.86
CA ARG A 138 0.60 -8.63 5.27
C ARG A 138 1.88 -8.43 6.07
N PHE A 139 1.76 -8.30 7.39
CA PHE A 139 2.89 -8.17 8.29
C PHE A 139 3.82 -9.38 8.18
N ALA A 140 3.29 -10.61 8.22
CA ALA A 140 4.07 -11.83 8.05
C ALA A 140 4.81 -11.89 6.71
N ALA A 141 4.17 -11.51 5.61
CA ALA A 141 4.80 -11.45 4.29
C ALA A 141 5.96 -10.45 4.27
N GLU A 142 5.77 -9.26 4.85
CA GLU A 142 6.82 -8.24 4.95
C GLU A 142 7.94 -8.64 5.92
N ARG A 143 7.65 -9.37 6.99
CA ARG A 143 8.68 -9.94 7.88
C ARG A 143 9.48 -11.05 7.19
N ALA A 144 8.85 -11.89 6.38
CA ALA A 144 9.55 -12.87 5.54
C ALA A 144 10.47 -12.17 4.52
N ARG A 145 9.99 -11.10 3.88
CA ARG A 145 10.82 -10.26 3.01
C ARG A 145 11.98 -9.61 3.77
N ALA A 146 11.72 -9.05 4.95
CA ALA A 146 12.77 -8.47 5.79
C ALA A 146 13.81 -9.53 6.17
N LEU A 147 13.39 -10.75 6.53
CA LEU A 147 14.31 -11.84 6.84
C LEU A 147 15.25 -12.15 5.66
N TYR A 148 14.76 -12.15 4.42
CA TYR A 148 15.59 -12.37 3.24
C TYR A 148 16.80 -11.43 3.22
N PHE A 149 16.55 -10.13 3.35
CA PHE A 149 17.59 -9.11 3.27
C PHE A 149 18.41 -9.04 4.55
N GLN A 150 17.78 -9.07 5.72
CA GLN A 150 18.47 -9.06 7.01
C GLN A 150 19.40 -10.25 7.17
N ALA A 151 19.03 -11.44 6.69
CA ALA A 151 19.92 -12.59 6.74
C ALA A 151 21.22 -12.33 5.96
N VAL A 152 21.13 -11.78 4.75
CA VAL A 152 22.30 -11.49 3.92
C VAL A 152 23.11 -10.34 4.51
N VAL A 153 22.45 -9.22 4.88
CA VAL A 153 23.09 -8.02 5.44
C VAL A 153 23.82 -8.33 6.74
N ASN A 154 23.26 -9.18 7.60
CA ASN A 154 23.87 -9.53 8.88
C ASN A 154 24.90 -10.65 8.80
N ASN A 155 25.10 -11.24 7.62
CA ASN A 155 26.08 -12.30 7.38
C ASN A 155 26.87 -12.01 6.09
N LEU A 156 27.12 -10.74 5.76
CA LEU A 156 27.73 -10.35 4.49
C LEU A 156 29.07 -11.05 4.22
N ASP A 157 29.91 -11.23 5.23
CA ASP A 157 31.18 -11.96 5.10
C ASP A 157 30.99 -13.42 4.67
N LEU A 158 30.10 -14.14 5.34
CA LEU A 158 29.81 -15.53 5.01
C LEU A 158 29.11 -15.64 3.64
N ALA A 159 28.17 -14.74 3.37
CA ALA A 159 27.40 -14.72 2.13
C ALA A 159 28.28 -14.36 0.91
N SER A 160 29.26 -13.46 1.06
CA SER A 160 30.19 -13.14 -0.02
C SER A 160 31.15 -14.31 -0.30
N ARG A 161 31.73 -14.93 0.74
CA ARG A 161 32.57 -16.13 0.58
C ARG A 161 31.81 -17.29 -0.07
N ALA A 162 30.56 -17.51 0.30
CA ALA A 162 29.68 -18.52 -0.27
C ALA A 162 29.42 -18.38 -1.79
N ILE A 163 29.77 -17.24 -2.40
CA ILE A 163 29.70 -17.07 -3.87
C ILE A 163 30.76 -17.94 -4.55
N ALA A 164 31.95 -18.08 -3.96
CA ALA A 164 33.11 -18.76 -4.54
C ALA A 164 33.50 -20.07 -3.83
N ASP A 165 33.03 -20.29 -2.60
CA ASP A 165 33.43 -21.42 -1.76
C ASP A 165 32.22 -22.30 -1.38
N ASP A 166 32.29 -23.58 -1.72
CA ASP A 166 31.24 -24.57 -1.46
C ASP A 166 31.10 -24.91 0.04
N GLU A 167 32.17 -24.83 0.83
CA GLU A 167 32.11 -25.02 2.28
C GLU A 167 31.35 -23.86 2.92
N ALA A 168 31.75 -22.62 2.60
CA ALA A 168 31.05 -21.41 3.03
C ALA A 168 29.58 -21.42 2.57
N LEU A 169 29.29 -21.93 1.37
CA LEU A 169 27.92 -22.09 0.88
C LEU A 169 27.11 -23.09 1.72
N GLY A 170 27.72 -24.20 2.14
CA GLY A 170 27.12 -25.15 3.07
C GLY A 170 26.77 -24.49 4.41
N GLN A 171 27.72 -23.75 4.99
CA GLN A 171 27.53 -22.99 6.22
C GLN A 171 26.41 -21.93 6.08
N TRP A 172 26.40 -21.20 4.96
CA TRP A 172 25.39 -20.19 4.64
C TRP A 172 23.98 -20.77 4.55
N LYS A 173 23.82 -21.92 3.87
CA LYS A 173 22.53 -22.61 3.79
C LYS A 173 22.04 -23.09 5.15
N ALA A 174 22.94 -23.65 5.96
CA ALA A 174 22.60 -24.08 7.32
C ALA A 174 22.19 -22.89 8.21
N ALA A 175 22.87 -21.74 8.10
CA ALA A 175 22.51 -20.52 8.80
C ALA A 175 21.11 -20.04 8.43
N ARG A 176 20.82 -19.92 7.12
CA ARG A 176 19.49 -19.55 6.62
C ARG A 176 18.39 -20.49 7.10
N ALA A 177 18.60 -21.80 7.06
CA ALA A 177 17.60 -22.77 7.51
C ALA A 177 17.19 -22.55 8.97
N ARG A 178 18.13 -22.21 9.86
CA ARG A 178 17.83 -21.91 11.27
C ARG A 178 17.01 -20.62 11.43
N LEU A 179 17.32 -19.59 10.65
CA LEU A 179 16.67 -18.28 10.73
C LEU A 179 15.18 -18.30 10.37
N LEU A 180 14.70 -19.32 9.65
CA LEU A 180 13.27 -19.47 9.38
C LEU A 180 12.45 -19.68 10.66
N ALA A 181 13.05 -20.23 11.72
CA ALA A 181 12.39 -20.43 13.00
C ALA A 181 12.10 -19.10 13.73
N ASP A 182 12.80 -18.02 13.38
CA ASP A 182 12.61 -16.69 13.99
C ASP A 182 11.39 -15.95 13.42
N LEU A 183 10.77 -16.45 12.35
CA LEU A 183 9.59 -15.80 11.76
C LEU A 183 8.32 -16.09 12.58
N PRO A 184 7.51 -15.06 12.88
CA PRO A 184 6.24 -15.26 13.56
C PRO A 184 5.25 -16.02 12.67
N GLN A 185 4.43 -16.88 13.28
CA GLN A 185 3.33 -17.52 12.57
C GLN A 185 2.16 -16.53 12.41
N PRO A 186 1.49 -16.46 11.25
CA PRO A 186 0.40 -15.50 11.01
C PRO A 186 -0.79 -15.64 11.97
N ASP A 187 -1.09 -16.85 12.40
CA ASP A 187 -2.24 -17.13 13.27
C ASP A 187 -2.04 -16.49 14.65
N ASP A 188 -0.79 -16.43 15.13
CA ASP A 188 -0.41 -15.76 16.36
C ASP A 188 -0.42 -14.22 16.19
N LEU A 189 -0.11 -13.73 14.99
CA LEU A 189 -0.01 -12.30 14.69
C LEU A 189 -1.36 -11.57 14.70
N ALA A 190 -2.47 -12.25 14.39
CA ALA A 190 -3.78 -11.60 14.31
C ALA A 190 -4.18 -10.97 15.65
N ALA A 191 -3.89 -11.64 16.77
CA ALA A 191 -4.13 -11.12 18.12
C ALA A 191 -3.19 -9.96 18.48
N LEU A 192 -2.02 -9.89 17.86
CA LEU A 192 -1.02 -8.86 18.12
C LEU A 192 -1.23 -7.58 17.30
N ILE A 193 -2.08 -7.59 16.25
CA ILE A 193 -2.32 -6.40 15.41
C ILE A 193 -2.65 -5.12 16.19
N PRO A 194 -3.48 -5.12 17.25
CA PRO A 194 -3.73 -3.92 18.04
C PRO A 194 -2.45 -3.34 18.67
N GLN A 195 -1.56 -4.20 19.16
CA GLN A 195 -0.25 -3.81 19.68
C GLN A 195 0.68 -3.36 18.54
N LEU A 196 0.67 -4.07 17.40
CA LEU A 196 1.45 -3.72 16.22
C LEU A 196 0.97 -2.43 15.53
N ALA A 197 -0.24 -1.98 15.83
CA ALA A 197 -0.77 -0.71 15.39
C ALA A 197 -0.26 0.48 16.23
N GLY A 198 0.29 0.22 17.42
CA GLY A 198 0.89 1.22 18.30
C GLY A 198 2.18 1.83 17.74
N PRO A 199 2.72 2.87 18.41
CA PRO A 199 4.03 3.42 18.07
C PRO A 199 5.12 2.33 18.17
N VAL A 200 6.17 2.46 17.36
CA VAL A 200 7.37 1.63 17.49
C VAL A 200 8.11 2.10 18.74
N GLY A 201 8.39 1.17 19.66
CA GLY A 201 9.07 1.50 20.91
C GLY A 201 10.57 1.67 20.72
N ASP A 202 11.17 0.81 19.89
CA ASP A 202 12.60 0.79 19.59
C ASP A 202 12.88 0.19 18.21
N ASP A 203 13.99 0.59 17.59
CA ASP A 203 14.50 0.04 16.35
C ASP A 203 14.95 -1.42 16.48
N ALA A 204 15.17 -1.92 17.71
CA ALA A 204 15.38 -3.34 17.96
C ALA A 204 14.24 -4.22 17.41
N GLU A 205 13.01 -3.71 17.37
CA GLU A 205 11.86 -4.43 16.81
C GLU A 205 11.97 -4.66 15.28
N ALA A 206 12.80 -3.87 14.60
CA ALA A 206 12.99 -4.02 13.15
C ALA A 206 13.67 -5.35 12.80
N TRP A 207 14.43 -5.93 13.71
CA TRP A 207 15.20 -7.16 13.46
C TRP A 207 14.35 -8.40 13.66
N VAL A 208 14.38 -9.32 12.69
CA VAL A 208 13.69 -10.62 12.79
C VAL A 208 14.37 -11.48 13.85
N SER A 209 15.70 -11.52 13.85
CA SER A 209 16.48 -12.17 14.89
C SER A 209 16.98 -11.15 15.91
N PRO A 210 16.76 -11.34 17.23
CA PRO A 210 17.25 -10.42 18.27
C PRO A 210 18.77 -10.23 18.26
N ALA A 211 19.51 -11.23 17.78
CA ALA A 211 20.97 -11.16 17.68
C ALA A 211 21.47 -10.05 16.73
N TRP A 212 20.61 -9.55 15.83
CA TRP A 212 20.97 -8.52 14.86
C TRP A 212 20.70 -7.09 15.33
N SER A 213 20.22 -6.90 16.55
CA SER A 213 20.13 -5.56 17.16
C SER A 213 21.51 -4.91 17.25
N ALA A 214 22.57 -5.71 17.49
CA ALA A 214 23.94 -5.27 17.32
C ALA A 214 24.37 -5.33 15.85
N ALA A 215 25.08 -4.30 15.39
CA ALA A 215 25.66 -4.31 14.05
C ALA A 215 26.81 -5.32 13.98
N PRO A 216 26.88 -6.16 12.93
CA PRO A 216 28.03 -7.02 12.72
C PRO A 216 29.25 -6.18 12.31
N GLU A 217 30.43 -6.77 12.47
CA GLU A 217 31.65 -6.15 11.95
C GLU A 217 31.60 -6.03 10.42
N PRO A 218 32.11 -4.93 9.84
CA PRO A 218 32.22 -4.80 8.40
C PRO A 218 33.10 -5.92 7.80
N PRO A 219 32.64 -6.61 6.75
CA PRO A 219 33.43 -7.64 6.09
C PRO A 219 34.67 -7.04 5.42
N GLN A 220 35.70 -7.87 5.24
CA GLN A 220 36.89 -7.48 4.48
C GLN A 220 36.52 -7.24 3.00
N PRO A 221 37.11 -6.23 2.33
CA PRO A 221 36.85 -5.96 0.92
C PRO A 221 37.20 -7.17 0.03
N SER A 222 36.28 -7.56 -0.85
CA SER A 222 36.51 -8.60 -1.87
C SER A 222 35.65 -8.34 -3.11
N ALA A 223 35.99 -8.95 -4.25
CA ALA A 223 35.20 -8.83 -5.48
C ALA A 223 33.78 -9.42 -5.32
N GLU A 224 33.67 -10.50 -4.56
CA GLU A 224 32.40 -11.16 -4.22
C GLU A 224 31.53 -10.26 -3.34
N LEU A 225 32.14 -9.56 -2.37
CA LEU A 225 31.44 -8.58 -1.55
C LEU A 225 30.92 -7.43 -2.40
N ASP A 226 31.73 -6.87 -3.29
CA ASP A 226 31.31 -5.79 -4.19
C ASP A 226 30.16 -6.21 -5.10
N LEU A 227 30.23 -7.43 -5.64
CA LEU A 227 29.13 -8.02 -6.42
C LEU A 227 27.86 -8.17 -5.58
N LEU A 228 27.96 -8.73 -4.37
CA LEU A 228 26.81 -8.93 -3.48
C LEU A 228 26.17 -7.60 -3.08
N LEU A 229 26.97 -6.60 -2.72
CA LEU A 229 26.51 -5.26 -2.39
C LEU A 229 25.82 -4.59 -3.59
N SER A 230 26.37 -4.73 -4.80
CA SER A 230 25.73 -4.24 -6.03
C SER A 230 24.36 -4.88 -6.28
N LEU A 231 24.25 -6.19 -6.07
CA LEU A 231 22.99 -6.93 -6.19
C LEU A 231 21.97 -6.49 -5.13
N LEU A 232 22.38 -6.32 -3.88
CA LEU A 232 21.52 -5.84 -2.79
C LEU A 232 21.03 -4.40 -3.03
N ARG A 233 21.90 -3.51 -3.54
CA ARG A 233 21.49 -2.17 -3.97
C ARG A 233 20.39 -2.23 -5.02
N GLY A 234 20.55 -3.09 -6.03
CA GLY A 234 19.55 -3.29 -7.08
C GLY A 234 18.24 -3.85 -6.54
N GLN A 235 18.31 -4.99 -5.83
CA GLN A 235 17.13 -5.73 -5.37
C GLN A 235 16.38 -5.04 -4.24
N ARG A 236 17.09 -4.37 -3.32
CA ARG A 236 16.47 -3.82 -2.11
C ARG A 236 16.25 -2.31 -2.21
N LEU A 237 17.31 -1.55 -2.45
CA LEU A 237 17.23 -0.09 -2.46
C LEU A 237 16.48 0.42 -3.69
N ASN A 238 16.92 0.06 -4.89
CA ASN A 238 16.33 0.58 -6.12
C ASN A 238 14.89 0.11 -6.27
N THR A 239 14.60 -1.18 -6.06
CA THR A 239 13.23 -1.69 -6.15
C THR A 239 12.27 -1.02 -5.16
N GLN A 240 12.70 -0.71 -3.93
CA GLN A 240 11.86 0.02 -2.97
C GLN A 240 11.66 1.49 -3.39
N ILE A 241 12.70 2.16 -3.89
CA ILE A 241 12.58 3.52 -4.42
C ILE A 241 11.61 3.55 -5.61
N ASP A 242 11.82 2.69 -6.60
CA ASP A 242 10.98 2.59 -7.80
C ASP A 242 9.52 2.30 -7.42
N TYR A 243 9.28 1.41 -6.45
CA TYR A 243 7.94 1.13 -5.90
C TYR A 243 7.28 2.39 -5.35
N VAL A 244 8.01 3.16 -4.53
CA VAL A 244 7.46 4.36 -3.88
C VAL A 244 7.27 5.50 -4.88
N GLU A 245 8.19 5.68 -5.83
CA GLU A 245 8.05 6.66 -6.91
C GLU A 245 6.81 6.39 -7.76
N ARG A 246 6.56 5.13 -8.14
CA ARG A 246 5.32 4.73 -8.82
C ARG A 246 4.08 5.03 -7.99
N LYS A 247 4.12 4.80 -6.67
CA LYS A 247 3.04 5.17 -5.74
C LYS A 247 2.80 6.68 -5.64
N LEU A 248 3.85 7.48 -5.80
CA LEU A 248 3.80 8.95 -5.75
C LEU A 248 3.60 9.61 -7.13
N SER A 249 3.56 8.82 -8.20
CA SER A 249 3.38 9.30 -9.57
C SER A 249 2.14 10.21 -9.73
N ALA A 250 2.14 11.02 -10.78
CA ALA A 250 1.02 11.92 -11.09
C ALA A 250 -0.22 11.20 -11.68
N SER A 251 -0.25 9.86 -11.70
CA SER A 251 -1.40 9.10 -12.19
C SER A 251 -2.62 9.29 -11.28
N LEU A 252 -3.86 9.23 -11.82
CA LEU A 252 -5.06 9.13 -10.97
C LEU A 252 -5.12 7.79 -10.23
N GLY A 253 -4.20 6.86 -10.53
CA GLY A 253 -3.91 5.67 -9.75
C GLY A 253 -3.28 5.97 -8.39
N ALA A 254 -2.50 7.04 -8.29
CA ALA A 254 -1.73 7.38 -7.09
C ALA A 254 -2.62 7.91 -5.94
N PRO A 255 -2.33 7.55 -4.68
CA PRO A 255 -3.10 8.00 -3.52
C PRO A 255 -3.22 9.53 -3.43
N GLY A 256 -2.13 10.26 -3.69
CA GLY A 256 -2.11 11.73 -3.62
C GLY A 256 -3.06 12.39 -4.61
N GLN A 257 -3.08 11.92 -5.86
CA GLN A 257 -3.97 12.45 -6.89
C GLN A 257 -5.43 12.06 -6.64
N ARG A 258 -5.68 10.82 -6.20
CA ARG A 258 -7.03 10.40 -5.77
C ARG A 258 -7.55 11.29 -4.64
N ALA A 259 -6.73 11.58 -3.63
CA ALA A 259 -7.09 12.49 -2.56
C ALA A 259 -7.35 13.92 -3.06
N ALA A 260 -6.57 14.40 -4.04
CA ALA A 260 -6.78 15.71 -4.64
C ALA A 260 -8.12 15.78 -5.40
N VAL A 261 -8.42 14.80 -6.25
CA VAL A 261 -9.69 14.71 -6.98
C VAL A 261 -10.87 14.62 -6.02
N VAL A 262 -10.80 13.78 -4.99
CA VAL A 262 -11.89 13.66 -4.01
C VAL A 262 -12.08 14.96 -3.24
N ARG A 263 -11.01 15.66 -2.85
CA ARG A 263 -11.10 16.97 -2.20
C ARG A 263 -11.73 18.02 -3.13
N TRP A 264 -11.37 18.02 -4.40
CA TRP A 264 -11.94 18.94 -5.40
C TRP A 264 -13.43 18.66 -5.62
N LEU A 265 -13.81 17.41 -5.87
CA LEU A 265 -15.20 17.00 -6.08
C LEU A 265 -16.05 17.32 -4.84
N ARG A 266 -15.51 17.10 -3.64
CA ARG A 266 -16.16 17.50 -2.39
C ARG A 266 -16.40 19.00 -2.30
N ARG A 267 -15.44 19.83 -2.71
CA ARG A 267 -15.60 21.30 -2.72
C ARG A 267 -16.70 21.71 -3.71
N LEU A 268 -16.73 21.10 -4.90
CA LEU A 268 -17.78 21.33 -5.88
C LEU A 268 -19.16 20.96 -5.34
N LEU A 269 -19.30 19.77 -4.76
CA LEU A 269 -20.57 19.32 -4.17
C LEU A 269 -21.05 20.23 -3.04
N ARG A 270 -20.13 20.69 -2.17
CA ARG A 270 -20.49 21.68 -1.14
C ARG A 270 -20.92 23.02 -1.76
N GLY A 271 -20.24 23.48 -2.80
CA GLY A 271 -20.63 24.68 -3.54
C GLY A 271 -22.02 24.55 -4.17
N ALA A 272 -22.29 23.40 -4.81
CA ALA A 272 -23.60 23.09 -5.38
C ALA A 272 -24.70 23.03 -4.30
N ALA A 273 -24.40 22.45 -3.13
CA ALA A 273 -25.34 22.41 -2.02
C ALA A 273 -25.70 23.81 -1.51
N VAL A 274 -24.71 24.68 -1.34
CA VAL A 274 -24.93 26.08 -0.94
C VAL A 274 -25.73 26.83 -1.99
N ALA A 275 -25.37 26.71 -3.27
CA ALA A 275 -26.10 27.35 -4.36
C ALA A 275 -27.57 26.90 -4.41
N ALA A 276 -27.83 25.59 -4.31
CA ALA A 276 -29.18 25.05 -4.31
C ALA A 276 -29.99 25.50 -3.08
N ALA A 277 -29.37 25.55 -1.90
CA ALA A 277 -30.00 26.09 -0.69
C ALA A 277 -30.34 27.59 -0.83
N VAL A 278 -29.45 28.38 -1.42
CA VAL A 278 -29.69 29.81 -1.70
C VAL A 278 -30.86 29.99 -2.67
N VAL A 279 -30.94 29.17 -3.73
CA VAL A 279 -32.08 29.18 -4.67
C VAL A 279 -33.38 28.83 -3.94
N ALA A 280 -33.39 27.78 -3.11
CA ALA A 280 -34.57 27.43 -2.32
C ALA A 280 -35.02 28.58 -1.42
N VAL A 281 -34.09 29.25 -0.72
CA VAL A 281 -34.40 30.41 0.12
C VAL A 281 -34.93 31.58 -0.70
N ALA A 282 -34.35 31.87 -1.87
CA ALA A 282 -34.82 32.95 -2.74
C ALA A 282 -36.23 32.68 -3.29
N LEU A 283 -36.53 31.45 -3.70
CA LEU A 283 -37.87 31.06 -4.16
C LEU A 283 -38.92 31.26 -3.04
N VAL A 284 -38.60 30.88 -1.81
CA VAL A 284 -39.51 31.05 -0.67
C VAL A 284 -39.65 32.52 -0.28
N ALA A 285 -38.53 33.20 -0.04
CA ALA A 285 -38.52 34.54 0.56
C ALA A 285 -38.87 35.66 -0.44
N ALA A 286 -38.38 35.57 -1.68
CA ALA A 286 -38.58 36.62 -2.68
C ALA A 286 -39.80 36.35 -3.58
N MET A 287 -40.14 35.09 -3.82
CA MET A 287 -41.23 34.71 -4.75
C MET A 287 -42.45 34.12 -4.04
N GLY A 288 -42.43 34.01 -2.71
CA GLY A 288 -43.56 33.52 -1.92
C GLY A 288 -43.91 32.04 -2.18
N ARG A 289 -42.98 31.25 -2.73
CA ARG A 289 -43.19 29.82 -2.99
C ARG A 289 -43.25 29.04 -1.68
N ALA A 290 -44.08 28.01 -1.66
CA ALA A 290 -44.16 27.09 -0.53
C ALA A 290 -43.03 26.05 -0.60
N PRO A 291 -42.53 25.51 0.53
CA PRO A 291 -41.53 24.45 0.53
C PRO A 291 -41.95 23.15 -0.19
N ARG A 292 -43.26 22.97 -0.39
CA ARG A 292 -43.83 21.83 -1.12
C ARG A 292 -43.90 22.06 -2.62
N ASP A 293 -43.66 23.29 -3.08
CA ASP A 293 -43.66 23.59 -4.50
C ASP A 293 -42.52 22.81 -5.18
N PRO A 294 -42.74 22.25 -6.39
CA PRO A 294 -41.80 21.31 -7.00
C PRO A 294 -40.38 21.86 -7.18
N ASP A 295 -40.25 23.16 -7.47
CA ASP A 295 -38.99 23.88 -7.64
C ASP A 295 -38.23 24.05 -6.31
N VAL A 296 -38.93 24.42 -5.24
CA VAL A 296 -38.33 24.51 -3.90
C VAL A 296 -37.93 23.13 -3.38
N LYS A 297 -38.80 22.13 -3.55
CA LYS A 297 -38.53 20.73 -3.16
C LYS A 297 -37.28 20.20 -3.88
N LEU A 298 -37.20 20.38 -5.19
CA LEU A 298 -36.04 19.95 -5.99
C LEU A 298 -34.74 20.62 -5.51
N ALA A 299 -34.77 21.94 -5.27
CA ALA A 299 -33.59 22.67 -4.79
C ALA A 299 -33.10 22.15 -3.42
N LEU A 300 -34.03 21.84 -2.50
CA LEU A 300 -33.71 21.24 -1.20
C LEU A 300 -33.16 19.81 -1.35
N GLU A 301 -33.75 18.99 -2.23
CA GLU A 301 -33.28 17.63 -2.50
C GLU A 301 -31.87 17.62 -3.10
N VAL A 302 -31.58 18.52 -4.05
CA VAL A 302 -30.23 18.70 -4.59
C VAL A 302 -29.25 19.13 -3.50
N ALA A 303 -29.65 20.06 -2.63
CA ALA A 303 -28.80 20.51 -1.53
C ALA A 303 -28.46 19.36 -0.56
N VAL A 304 -29.48 18.60 -0.12
CA VAL A 304 -29.30 17.45 0.76
C VAL A 304 -28.47 16.36 0.07
N GLY A 305 -28.79 16.01 -1.18
CA GLY A 305 -28.06 15.00 -1.94
C GLY A 305 -26.58 15.36 -2.12
N ALA A 306 -26.27 16.61 -2.41
CA ALA A 306 -24.90 17.09 -2.54
C ALA A 306 -24.13 17.09 -1.20
N ILE A 307 -24.78 17.42 -0.09
CA ILE A 307 -24.19 17.30 1.26
C ILE A 307 -23.87 15.84 1.58
N VAL A 308 -24.81 14.92 1.35
CA VAL A 308 -24.63 13.49 1.60
C VAL A 308 -23.51 12.93 0.72
N ALA A 309 -23.48 13.27 -0.56
CA ALA A 309 -22.40 12.86 -1.47
C ALA A 309 -21.03 13.40 -1.02
N ALA A 310 -20.96 14.67 -0.60
CA ALA A 310 -19.73 15.27 -0.07
C ALA A 310 -19.25 14.61 1.24
N ALA A 311 -20.18 14.20 2.10
CA ALA A 311 -19.89 13.44 3.32
C ALA A 311 -19.38 12.04 2.97
N ALA A 312 -20.06 11.31 2.07
CA ALA A 312 -19.63 10.00 1.60
C ALA A 312 -18.22 10.02 0.99
N LEU A 313 -17.92 11.02 0.15
CA LEU A 313 -16.58 11.22 -0.38
C LEU A 313 -15.53 11.51 0.70
N SER A 314 -15.90 12.20 1.78
CA SER A 314 -14.99 12.44 2.89
C SER A 314 -14.67 11.15 3.62
N VAL A 315 -15.69 10.32 3.89
CA VAL A 315 -15.52 8.98 4.48
C VAL A 315 -14.60 8.14 3.60
N VAL A 316 -14.83 8.11 2.28
CA VAL A 316 -13.95 7.36 1.35
C VAL A 316 -12.52 7.88 1.37
N ASN A 317 -12.30 9.20 1.41
CA ASN A 317 -10.96 9.77 1.45
C ASN A 317 -10.21 9.46 2.75
N ASP A 318 -10.93 9.56 3.87
CA ASP A 318 -10.36 9.44 5.20
C ASP A 318 -10.18 7.96 5.61
N ASP A 319 -11.16 7.10 5.30
CA ASP A 319 -11.09 5.64 5.52
C ASP A 319 -10.02 4.98 4.65
N ARG A 320 -9.82 5.47 3.42
CA ARG A 320 -8.75 5.00 2.52
C ARG A 320 -7.40 5.66 2.77
N LEU A 321 -7.32 6.55 3.76
CA LEU A 321 -6.08 7.20 4.20
C LEU A 321 -5.28 7.87 3.07
N LEU A 322 -5.91 8.26 1.97
CA LEU A 322 -5.20 8.56 0.71
C LEU A 322 -4.15 9.67 0.87
N GLY A 323 -4.50 10.72 1.63
CA GLY A 323 -3.58 11.81 1.94
C GLY A 323 -2.49 11.43 2.95
N ARG A 324 -2.82 10.61 3.95
CA ARG A 324 -1.84 10.13 4.95
C ARG A 324 -0.85 9.15 4.32
N ASP A 325 -1.33 8.26 3.46
CA ASP A 325 -0.49 7.33 2.71
C ASP A 325 0.44 8.06 1.75
N ALA A 326 -0.03 9.11 1.06
CA ALA A 326 0.84 9.95 0.23
C ALA A 326 1.97 10.61 1.04
N ALA A 327 1.64 11.18 2.21
CA ALA A 327 2.66 11.76 3.09
C ALA A 327 3.63 10.70 3.64
N ARG A 328 3.13 9.51 4.02
CA ARG A 328 3.96 8.38 4.44
C ARG A 328 4.93 7.96 3.35
N TYR A 329 4.44 7.78 2.12
CA TYR A 329 5.29 7.42 0.97
C TYR A 329 6.33 8.49 0.66
N ALA A 330 6.00 9.77 0.75
CA ALA A 330 6.97 10.85 0.54
C ALA A 330 8.10 10.83 1.59
N ALA A 331 7.76 10.65 2.87
CA ALA A 331 8.75 10.51 3.93
C ALA A 331 9.59 9.24 3.77
N TYR A 332 8.96 8.13 3.36
CA TYR A 332 9.63 6.86 3.10
C TYR A 332 10.63 6.98 1.94
N LEU A 333 10.24 7.62 0.82
CA LEU A 333 11.12 7.89 -0.31
C LEU A 333 12.33 8.72 0.11
N ALA A 334 12.11 9.82 0.83
CA ALA A 334 13.21 10.68 1.29
C ALA A 334 14.23 9.90 2.14
N ALA A 335 13.75 9.04 3.05
CA ALA A 335 14.61 8.20 3.89
C ALA A 335 15.39 7.17 3.06
N LEU A 336 14.74 6.49 2.11
CA LEU A 336 15.39 5.55 1.19
C LEU A 336 16.43 6.24 0.29
N SER A 337 16.12 7.41 -0.24
CA SER A 337 17.04 8.20 -1.07
C SER A 337 18.28 8.61 -0.29
N ASN A 338 18.13 9.01 0.98
CA ASN A 338 19.27 9.31 1.85
C ASN A 338 20.14 8.07 2.10
N ALA A 339 19.53 6.95 2.48
CA ALA A 339 20.25 5.69 2.67
C ALA A 339 20.98 5.24 1.39
N ARG A 340 20.36 5.40 0.22
CA ARG A 340 20.98 5.13 -1.09
C ARG A 340 22.18 6.05 -1.36
N ALA A 341 22.07 7.34 -1.07
CA ALA A 341 23.17 8.28 -1.28
C ALA A 341 24.40 7.94 -0.40
N ARG A 342 24.15 7.52 0.85
CA ARG A 342 25.19 7.01 1.75
C ARG A 342 25.80 5.71 1.23
N PHE A 343 24.97 4.78 0.76
CA PHE A 343 25.42 3.54 0.15
C PHE A 343 26.34 3.79 -1.08
N ASP A 344 25.97 4.73 -1.93
CA ASP A 344 26.67 5.01 -3.19
C ASP A 344 28.02 5.70 -2.98
N THR A 345 28.15 6.51 -1.92
CA THR A 345 29.38 7.27 -1.61
C THR A 345 30.28 6.61 -0.57
N GLY A 346 29.76 5.67 0.22
CA GLY A 346 30.44 5.05 1.35
C GLY A 346 31.33 3.84 1.02
N GLY A 347 32.24 3.53 1.95
CA GLY A 347 32.99 2.27 1.98
C GLY A 347 32.15 1.09 2.50
N PRO A 348 32.73 -0.12 2.66
CA PRO A 348 32.00 -1.32 3.08
C PRO A 348 31.21 -1.16 4.39
N ALA A 349 31.79 -0.50 5.40
CA ALA A 349 31.11 -0.23 6.66
C ALA A 349 29.88 0.66 6.50
N GLU A 350 30.00 1.72 5.69
CA GLU A 350 28.90 2.67 5.45
C GLU A 350 27.81 2.04 4.58
N LYS A 351 28.18 1.20 3.60
CA LYS A 351 27.22 0.41 2.80
C LYS A 351 26.44 -0.58 3.67
N LEU A 352 27.11 -1.27 4.60
CA LEU A 352 26.45 -2.13 5.58
C LEU A 352 25.50 -1.32 6.47
N ALA A 353 25.96 -0.18 6.99
CA ALA A 353 25.13 0.69 7.82
C ALA A 353 23.89 1.20 7.06
N ALA A 354 24.04 1.61 5.81
CA ALA A 354 22.94 2.04 4.94
C ALA A 354 21.95 0.90 4.66
N LEU A 355 22.43 -0.32 4.36
CA LEU A 355 21.53 -1.47 4.17
C LEU A 355 20.77 -1.84 5.45
N ARG A 356 21.42 -1.75 6.61
CA ARG A 356 20.76 -1.94 7.91
C ARG A 356 19.72 -0.85 8.18
N GLU A 357 20.04 0.41 7.88
CA GLU A 357 19.10 1.53 8.02
C GLU A 357 17.85 1.32 7.14
N VAL A 358 18.01 0.83 5.91
CA VAL A 358 16.89 0.50 5.02
C VAL A 358 15.92 -0.47 5.68
N GLU A 359 16.42 -1.52 6.34
CA GLU A 359 15.55 -2.47 7.03
C GLU A 359 14.76 -1.84 8.18
N THR A 360 15.37 -0.94 8.94
CA THR A 360 14.67 -0.13 9.96
C THR A 360 13.62 0.78 9.34
N ILE A 361 13.95 1.47 8.25
CA ILE A 361 13.01 2.34 7.52
C ILE A 361 11.82 1.50 7.01
N CYS A 362 12.06 0.37 6.36
CA CYS A 362 11.03 -0.53 5.86
C CYS A 362 10.12 -1.03 6.99
N TYR A 363 10.69 -1.39 8.15
CA TYR A 363 9.89 -1.80 9.31
C TYR A 363 9.02 -0.65 9.83
N ARG A 364 9.56 0.56 9.95
CA ARG A 364 8.80 1.74 10.38
C ARG A 364 7.66 2.06 9.42
N ASP A 365 7.87 1.97 8.10
CA ASP A 365 6.80 2.13 7.10
C ASP A 365 5.72 1.05 7.26
N LEU A 366 6.12 -0.23 7.42
CA LEU A 366 5.20 -1.33 7.69
C LEU A 366 4.35 -1.07 8.95
N ARG A 367 4.97 -0.60 10.03
CA ARG A 367 4.29 -0.26 11.29
C ARG A 367 3.34 0.90 11.13
N ALA A 368 3.74 1.95 10.42
CA ALA A 368 2.86 3.06 10.08
C ALA A 368 1.69 2.61 9.19
N PHE A 369 1.93 1.70 8.24
CA PHE A 369 0.89 1.09 7.41
C PHE A 369 -0.12 0.30 8.26
N VAL A 370 0.34 -0.62 9.10
CA VAL A 370 -0.52 -1.43 9.98
C VAL A 370 -1.30 -0.52 10.93
N GLY A 371 -0.64 0.44 11.57
CA GLY A 371 -1.29 1.37 12.49
C GLY A 371 -2.34 2.25 11.82
N GLY A 372 -2.01 2.81 10.65
CA GLY A 372 -2.95 3.60 9.87
C GLY A 372 -4.19 2.78 9.49
N HIS A 373 -3.96 1.61 8.90
CA HIS A 373 -5.05 0.76 8.41
C HIS A 373 -5.85 0.16 9.54
N TRP A 374 -5.27 -0.23 10.68
CA TRP A 374 -6.02 -0.73 11.83
C TRP A 374 -7.00 0.32 12.36
N ARG A 375 -6.52 1.55 12.58
CA ARG A 375 -7.29 2.67 13.14
C ARG A 375 -8.36 3.25 12.22
N SER A 376 -8.29 3.06 10.91
CA SER A 376 -9.33 3.51 9.98
C SER A 376 -10.58 2.61 9.96
N GLY A 377 -10.67 1.64 10.88
CA GLY A 377 -11.80 0.71 11.03
C GLY A 377 -12.97 1.27 11.82
#